data_AF-A0A9D5KB02-F1
#
_entry.id   AF-A0A9D5KB02-F1
#
_cell.length_a   1.000
_cell.length_b   1.000
_cell.length_c   1.000
_cell.angle_alpha   90.00
_cell.angle_beta   90.00
_cell.angle_gamma   90.00
#
_symmetry.space_group_name_H-M   'P 1'
#
loop_
_entity.id
_entity.type
_entity.pdbx_description
1 polymer ?
#
loop_
_entity_poly.entity_id
_entity_poly.type
_entity_poly.pdbx_seq_one_letter_code
_entity_poly.pdbx_strand_id
1 'polypeptide(L)'
;PDKLYETDPDECCRLLKVEPVRWAIEEMGVDCWVTGLRCTEGRTRTDYKEVEERDKNLIKLNPILLWKEREVWQYLALYNVPVNPLYKEGYRSLGCEPCTRITHEEDERAGRWLNTSKCGGECGIHTRPLRVSSAD
;
A
#
# COMPACT_ATOMS: atom_id res chain seq x y z
N PRO A 1 -13.34 0.77 -17.98
CA PRO A 1 -13.12 1.99 -18.79
C PRO A 1 -11.64 2.16 -19.09
N ASP A 2 -11.29 2.45 -20.34
CA ASP A 2 -9.90 2.69 -20.72
C ASP A 2 -9.34 3.88 -19.94
N LYS A 3 -8.09 3.75 -19.47
CA LYS A 3 -7.32 4.82 -18.79
C LYS A 3 -7.96 5.44 -17.54
N LEU A 4 -8.79 4.70 -16.82
CA LEU A 4 -9.40 5.19 -15.57
C LEU A 4 -8.37 5.67 -14.53
N TYR A 5 -7.15 5.15 -14.55
CA TYR A 5 -6.06 5.61 -13.69
C TYR A 5 -5.64 7.08 -13.94
N GLU A 6 -5.94 7.64 -15.11
CA GLU A 6 -5.65 9.04 -15.46
C GLU A 6 -6.80 9.96 -15.03
N THR A 7 -8.04 9.55 -15.25
CA THR A 7 -9.23 10.39 -15.06
C THR A 7 -9.83 10.29 -13.67
N ASP A 8 -9.83 9.08 -13.09
CA ASP A 8 -10.33 8.80 -11.74
C ASP A 8 -9.48 7.71 -11.06
N PRO A 9 -8.27 8.06 -10.57
CA PRO A 9 -7.37 7.10 -9.95
C PRO A 9 -7.93 6.47 -8.67
N ASP A 10 -8.89 7.12 -8.01
CA ASP A 10 -9.54 6.58 -6.81
C ASP A 10 -10.55 5.50 -7.19
N GLU A 11 -11.38 5.72 -8.21
CA GLU A 11 -12.28 4.70 -8.74
C GLU A 11 -11.52 3.54 -9.37
N CYS A 12 -10.43 3.84 -10.10
CA CYS A 12 -9.52 2.81 -10.60
C CYS A 12 -8.97 1.92 -9.46
N CYS A 13 -8.51 2.54 -8.36
CA CYS A 13 -8.04 1.79 -7.21
C CYS A 13 -9.18 1.07 -6.48
N ARG A 14 -10.39 1.64 -6.44
CA ARG A 14 -11.55 0.98 -5.82
C ARG A 14 -11.85 -0.33 -6.54
N LEU A 15 -12.08 -0.26 -7.85
CA LEU A 15 -12.45 -1.40 -8.69
C LEU A 15 -11.35 -2.46 -8.76
N LEU A 16 -10.08 -2.06 -8.89
CA LEU A 16 -8.99 -2.99 -9.18
C LEU A 16 -8.16 -3.39 -7.95
N LYS A 17 -8.37 -2.76 -6.79
CA LYS A 17 -7.61 -3.07 -5.57
C LYS A 17 -8.50 -3.25 -4.35
N VAL A 18 -9.43 -2.33 -4.09
CA VAL A 18 -10.24 -2.38 -2.87
C VAL A 18 -11.28 -3.49 -2.93
N GLU A 19 -12.13 -3.52 -3.97
CA GLU A 19 -13.16 -4.57 -4.07
C GLU A 19 -12.57 -6.00 -4.14
N PRO A 20 -11.51 -6.27 -4.93
CA PRO A 20 -10.92 -7.61 -4.95
C PRO A 20 -10.32 -8.03 -3.61
N VAL A 21 -9.72 -7.09 -2.86
CA VAL A 21 -9.18 -7.38 -1.52
C VAL A 21 -10.30 -7.65 -0.52
N ARG A 22 -11.42 -6.92 -0.60
CA ARG A 22 -12.62 -7.18 0.22
C ARG A 22 -13.15 -8.59 -0.03
N TRP A 23 -13.34 -8.95 -1.31
CA TRP A 23 -13.79 -10.28 -1.68
C TRP A 23 -12.86 -11.37 -1.14
N ALA A 24 -11.55 -11.20 -1.28
CA ALA A 24 -10.58 -12.16 -0.75
C ALA A 24 -10.63 -12.29 0.78
N ILE A 25 -10.78 -11.18 1.51
CA ILE A 25 -10.89 -11.19 2.98
C ILE A 25 -12.13 -11.95 3.44
N GLU A 26 -13.27 -11.71 2.79
CA GLU A 26 -14.53 -12.36 3.11
C GLU A 26 -14.51 -13.85 2.74
N GLU A 27 -14.12 -14.17 1.50
CA GLU A 27 -14.09 -15.53 0.97
C GLU A 27 -13.16 -16.45 1.76
N MET A 28 -12.01 -15.93 2.19
CA MET A 28 -11.03 -16.69 2.96
C MET A 28 -11.27 -16.66 4.48
N GLY A 29 -12.27 -15.90 4.96
CA GLY A 29 -12.54 -15.75 6.39
C GLY A 29 -11.36 -15.16 7.16
N VAL A 30 -10.72 -14.11 6.62
CA VAL A 30 -9.48 -13.55 7.19
C VAL A 30 -9.75 -12.79 8.49
N ASP A 31 -9.19 -13.25 9.60
CA ASP A 31 -9.27 -12.55 10.90
C ASP A 31 -8.12 -11.56 11.11
N CYS A 32 -6.98 -11.77 10.46
CA CYS A 32 -5.79 -10.93 10.58
C CYS A 32 -5.14 -10.65 9.23
N TRP A 33 -4.95 -9.37 8.91
CA TRP A 33 -4.27 -8.90 7.72
C TRP A 33 -2.90 -8.30 8.06
N VAL A 34 -1.83 -8.98 7.66
CA VAL A 34 -0.46 -8.50 7.84
C VAL A 34 -0.09 -7.57 6.68
N THR A 35 0.47 -6.39 6.98
CA THR A 35 0.89 -5.44 5.94
C THR A 35 2.33 -4.98 6.13
N GLY A 36 2.99 -4.60 5.02
CA GLY A 36 4.32 -4.00 5.03
C GLY A 36 4.33 -2.49 5.24
N LEU A 37 3.31 -1.92 5.90
CA LEU A 37 3.20 -0.48 6.10
C LEU A 37 4.27 0.02 7.07
N ARG A 38 4.98 1.10 6.71
CA ARG A 38 5.89 1.84 7.60
C ARG A 38 5.51 3.31 7.70
N CYS A 39 5.72 3.91 8.87
CA CYS A 39 5.46 5.34 9.10
C CYS A 39 6.39 6.26 8.27
N THR A 40 7.52 5.73 7.83
CA THR A 40 8.56 6.47 7.09
C THR A 40 8.31 6.56 5.58
N GLU A 41 7.35 5.81 5.05
CA GLU A 41 7.14 5.68 3.60
C GLU A 41 6.37 6.83 2.96
N GLY A 42 5.76 7.73 3.73
CA GLY A 42 5.05 8.85 3.16
C GLY A 42 4.26 9.66 4.18
N ARG A 43 3.83 10.85 3.74
CA ARG A 43 3.23 11.90 4.60
C ARG A 43 1.94 11.49 5.32
N THR A 44 1.20 10.53 4.78
CA THR A 44 -0.13 10.12 5.28
C THR A 44 -0.09 8.95 6.27
N ARG A 45 1.10 8.40 6.55
CA ARG A 45 1.28 7.21 7.41
C ARG A 45 1.62 7.55 8.87
N THR A 46 0.99 8.57 9.43
CA THR A 46 1.32 9.06 10.79
C THR A 46 0.45 8.48 11.91
N ASP A 47 -0.75 8.00 11.60
CA ASP A 47 -1.74 7.53 12.60
C ASP A 47 -1.95 6.00 12.58
N TYR A 48 -0.96 5.24 12.09
CA TYR A 48 -1.01 3.77 12.09
C TYR A 48 -0.41 3.20 13.39
N LYS A 49 -0.91 2.04 13.82
CA LYS A 49 -0.38 1.28 14.98
C LYS A 49 0.11 -0.09 14.55
N GLU A 50 1.04 -0.67 15.30
CA GLU A 50 1.56 -2.02 14.99
C GLU A 50 0.46 -3.08 14.98
N VAL A 51 -0.52 -2.93 15.87
CA VAL A 51 -1.77 -3.71 15.88
C VAL A 51 -2.93 -2.72 15.90
N GLU A 52 -3.83 -2.83 14.94
CA GLU A 52 -5.02 -1.98 14.86
C GLU A 52 -6.23 -2.75 14.35
N GLU A 53 -7.41 -2.37 14.82
CA GLU A 53 -8.68 -2.89 14.33
C GLU A 53 -9.48 -1.70 13.76
N ARG A 54 -9.21 -1.37 12.49
CA ARG A 54 -9.96 -0.32 11.77
C ARG A 54 -11.24 -0.86 11.13
N ASP A 55 -11.26 -2.16 10.89
CA ASP A 55 -12.36 -2.92 10.36
C ASP A 55 -12.83 -3.86 11.47
N LYS A 56 -14.13 -3.84 11.79
CA LYS A 56 -14.69 -4.70 12.83
C LYS A 56 -14.39 -6.16 12.51
N ASN A 57 -13.81 -6.89 13.46
CA ASN A 57 -13.40 -8.29 13.33
C ASN A 57 -12.30 -8.55 12.29
N LEU A 58 -11.50 -7.54 11.93
CA LEU A 58 -10.30 -7.72 11.12
C LEU A 58 -9.15 -6.97 11.77
N ILE A 59 -8.26 -7.74 12.39
CA ILE A 59 -7.02 -7.20 12.95
C ILE A 59 -6.08 -6.89 11.78
N LYS A 60 -5.44 -5.73 11.83
CA LYS A 60 -4.36 -5.36 10.95
C LYS A 60 -3.06 -5.33 11.73
N LEU A 61 -2.07 -6.09 11.27
CA LEU A 61 -0.76 -6.22 11.88
C LEU A 61 0.29 -5.59 10.96
N ASN A 62 1.03 -4.61 11.48
CA ASN A 62 2.07 -3.86 10.78
C ASN A 62 3.42 -4.13 11.47
N PRO A 63 4.05 -5.31 11.27
CA PRO A 63 5.19 -5.77 12.08
C PRO A 63 6.48 -4.97 11.88
N ILE A 64 6.57 -4.21 10.78
CA ILE A 64 7.72 -3.37 10.46
C ILE A 64 7.39 -1.89 10.53
N LEU A 65 6.29 -1.51 11.21
CA LEU A 65 5.75 -0.15 11.17
C LEU A 65 6.78 0.95 11.45
N LEU A 66 7.66 0.69 12.42
CA LEU A 66 8.66 1.63 12.89
C LEU A 66 9.99 1.55 12.14
N TRP A 67 10.13 0.59 11.21
CA TRP A 67 11.35 0.45 10.43
C TRP A 67 11.55 1.64 9.48
N LYS A 68 12.80 1.99 9.28
CA LYS A 68 13.30 2.91 8.26
C LYS A 68 13.68 2.12 7.01
N GLU A 69 13.76 2.80 5.87
CA GLU A 69 14.15 2.17 4.60
C GLU A 69 15.45 1.37 4.73
N ARG A 70 16.44 1.93 5.43
CA ARG A 70 17.74 1.26 5.63
C ARG A 70 17.60 -0.10 6.33
N GLU A 71 16.68 -0.22 7.28
CA GLU A 71 16.50 -1.45 8.08
C GLU A 71 15.87 -2.53 7.21
N VAL A 72 14.96 -2.15 6.32
CA VAL A 72 14.43 -3.04 5.28
C VAL A 72 15.56 -3.53 4.39
N TRP A 73 16.36 -2.64 3.80
CA TRP A 73 17.50 -3.03 2.95
C TRP A 73 18.53 -3.89 3.67
N GLN A 74 18.84 -3.57 4.92
CA GLN A 74 19.75 -4.36 5.75
C GLN A 74 19.23 -5.78 5.97
N TYR A 75 17.94 -5.92 6.29
CA TYR A 75 17.32 -7.24 6.48
C TYR A 75 17.32 -8.04 5.18
N LEU A 76 16.93 -7.43 4.06
CA LEU A 76 16.92 -8.09 2.75
C LEU A 76 18.31 -8.62 2.39
N ALA A 77 19.36 -7.83 2.63
CA ALA A 77 20.73 -8.23 2.39
C ALA A 77 21.22 -9.33 3.34
N LEU A 78 20.96 -9.19 4.65
CA LEU A 78 21.40 -10.16 5.66
C LEU A 78 20.81 -11.55 5.44
N TYR A 79 19.56 -11.60 5.00
CA TYR A 79 18.81 -12.85 4.80
C TYR A 79 18.72 -13.29 3.34
N ASN A 80 19.42 -12.62 2.42
CA ASN A 80 19.40 -12.91 0.98
C ASN A 80 17.98 -13.00 0.40
N VAL A 81 17.09 -12.10 0.84
CA VAL A 81 15.72 -12.05 0.34
C VAL A 81 15.74 -11.53 -1.10
N PRO A 82 15.11 -12.24 -2.07
CA PRO A 82 15.02 -11.75 -3.44
C PRO A 82 14.30 -10.39 -3.51
N VAL A 83 14.88 -9.47 -4.27
CA VAL A 83 14.33 -8.11 -4.47
C VAL A 83 13.92 -7.94 -5.92
N ASN A 84 12.82 -7.22 -6.15
CA ASN A 84 12.36 -6.90 -7.50
C ASN A 84 13.48 -6.16 -8.27
N PRO A 85 13.87 -6.60 -9.48
CA PRO A 85 14.95 -5.99 -10.27
C PRO A 85 14.76 -4.49 -10.54
N LEU A 86 13.52 -4.00 -10.61
CA LEU A 86 13.20 -2.59 -10.83
C LEU A 86 13.80 -1.67 -9.77
N TYR A 87 14.05 -2.15 -8.55
CA TYR A 87 14.75 -1.34 -7.55
C TYR A 87 16.19 -0.98 -7.97
N LYS A 88 16.85 -1.83 -8.77
CA LYS A 88 18.18 -1.54 -9.34
C LYS A 88 18.14 -0.47 -10.45
N GLU A 89 16.98 -0.31 -11.08
CA GLU A 89 16.76 0.72 -12.10
C GLU A 89 16.45 2.10 -11.48
N GLY A 90 16.25 2.16 -10.16
CA GLY A 90 15.99 3.41 -9.42
C GLY A 90 14.54 3.57 -8.93
N TYR A 91 13.67 2.58 -9.12
CA TYR A 91 12.35 2.61 -8.52
C TYR A 91 12.45 2.44 -6.99
N ARG A 92 11.77 3.31 -6.23
CA ARG A 92 11.76 3.25 -4.74
C ARG A 92 10.46 2.75 -4.13
N SER A 93 9.35 2.85 -4.87
CA SER A 93 8.05 2.28 -4.47
C SER A 93 7.30 1.77 -5.70
N LEU A 94 6.89 0.50 -5.67
CA LEU A 94 6.25 -0.15 -6.82
C LEU A 94 4.72 -0.26 -6.64
N GLY A 95 4.00 -0.08 -7.75
CA GLY A 95 2.55 -0.18 -7.82
C GLY A 95 2.08 -0.66 -9.20
N CYS A 96 0.98 -0.10 -9.71
CA CYS A 96 0.59 -0.29 -11.10
C CYS A 96 1.62 0.37 -12.04
N GLU A 97 1.91 -0.26 -13.17
CA GLU A 97 2.82 0.26 -14.22
C GLU A 97 2.52 1.73 -14.59
N PRO A 98 1.26 2.14 -14.89
CA PRO A 98 0.99 3.53 -15.24
C PRO A 98 1.14 4.51 -14.07
N CYS A 99 1.10 4.01 -12.84
CA CYS A 99 1.05 4.81 -11.61
C CYS A 99 2.40 4.90 -10.89
N THR A 100 3.47 4.40 -11.51
CA THR A 100 4.78 4.26 -10.88
C THR A 100 5.86 4.85 -11.78
N ARG A 101 6.71 5.71 -11.23
CA ARG A 101 7.83 6.35 -11.92
C ARG A 101 9.07 6.37 -11.03
N ILE A 102 10.24 6.46 -11.66
CA ILE A 102 11.49 6.81 -10.99
C ILE A 102 11.45 8.30 -10.64
N THR A 103 11.94 8.65 -9.46
CA THR A 103 12.04 10.03 -8.97
C THR A 103 13.32 10.19 -8.16
N HIS A 104 13.81 11.43 -8.07
CA HIS A 104 14.98 11.81 -7.26
C HIS A 104 14.58 12.52 -5.95
N GLU A 105 13.28 12.60 -5.67
CA GLU A 105 12.77 13.13 -4.40
C GLU A 105 13.15 12.22 -3.21
N GLU A 106 13.31 12.83 -2.03
CA GLU A 106 13.69 12.09 -0.81
C GLU A 106 12.61 11.11 -0.35
N ASP A 107 11.34 11.47 -0.52
CA ASP A 107 10.19 10.64 -0.15
C ASP A 107 10.16 9.33 -0.95
N GLU A 108 10.19 8.21 -0.24
CA GLU A 108 10.24 6.86 -0.81
C GLU A 108 9.10 6.58 -1.82
N ARG A 109 7.94 7.22 -1.62
CA ARG A 109 6.74 7.05 -2.43
C ARG A 109 6.47 8.20 -3.38
N ALA A 110 7.38 9.16 -3.53
CA ALA A 110 7.21 10.27 -4.47
C ALA A 110 6.99 9.83 -5.93
N GLY A 111 7.41 8.62 -6.32
CA GLY A 111 7.17 8.07 -7.65
C GLY A 111 5.74 7.56 -7.90
N ARG A 112 4.85 7.64 -6.91
CA ARG A 112 3.50 7.05 -6.95
C ARG A 112 2.44 8.07 -7.34
N TRP A 113 1.61 7.72 -8.32
CA TRP A 113 0.45 8.51 -8.76
C TRP A 113 0.78 9.94 -9.21
N LEU A 114 2.00 10.15 -9.72
CA LEU A 114 2.45 11.44 -10.24
C LEU A 114 1.46 11.99 -11.27
N ASN A 115 1.22 13.31 -11.19
CA ASN A 115 0.31 14.04 -12.08
C ASN A 115 -1.16 13.58 -12.03
N THR A 116 -1.58 12.92 -10.95
CA THR A 116 -2.99 12.57 -10.71
C THR A 116 -3.49 13.21 -9.42
N SER A 117 -4.81 13.23 -9.23
CA SER A 117 -5.44 13.70 -7.99
C SER A 117 -5.02 12.90 -6.73
N LYS A 118 -4.42 11.72 -6.91
CA LYS A 118 -3.98 10.82 -5.83
C LYS A 118 -2.49 10.98 -5.48
N CYS A 119 -1.77 11.89 -6.12
CA CYS A 119 -0.35 12.13 -5.85
C CYS A 119 -0.10 12.44 -4.37
N GLY A 120 0.86 11.73 -3.75
CA GLY A 120 1.14 11.84 -2.30
C GLY A 120 0.07 11.23 -1.37
N GLY A 121 -0.99 10.65 -1.94
CA GLY A 121 -2.06 9.99 -1.20
C GLY A 121 -1.73 8.55 -0.80
N GLU A 122 -2.73 7.88 -0.24
CA GLU A 122 -2.64 6.49 0.19
C GLU A 122 -3.51 5.57 -0.67
N CYS A 123 -3.11 4.30 -0.78
CA CYS A 123 -3.92 3.30 -1.45
C CYS A 123 -5.21 3.03 -0.67
N GLY A 124 -6.33 2.90 -1.40
CA GLY A 124 -7.64 2.68 -0.81
C GLY A 124 -7.73 1.44 0.08
N ILE A 125 -6.84 0.44 -0.14
CA ILE A 125 -6.77 -0.76 0.69
C ILE A 125 -6.39 -0.44 2.15
N HIS A 126 -5.81 0.72 2.44
CA HIS A 126 -5.42 1.11 3.80
C HIS A 126 -6.33 2.20 4.40
N THR A 127 -7.14 2.87 3.57
CA THR A 127 -7.95 4.03 3.99
C THR A 127 -9.46 3.79 3.88
N ARG A 128 -9.89 2.67 3.32
CA ARG A 128 -11.30 2.29 3.22
C ARG A 128 -11.54 1.01 4.02
N PRO A 129 -12.73 0.83 4.61
CA PRO A 129 -13.09 -0.42 5.25
C PRO A 129 -12.95 -1.60 4.28
N LEU A 130 -12.28 -2.66 4.71
CA LEU A 130 -12.12 -3.91 3.97
C LEU A 130 -13.10 -5.00 4.39
N ARG A 131 -13.81 -4.81 5.50
CA ARG A 131 -15.04 -5.53 5.80
C ARG A 131 -16.20 -4.57 5.64
N VAL A 132 -17.08 -4.85 4.68
CA VAL A 132 -18.36 -4.16 4.62
C VAL A 132 -19.30 -4.99 5.48
N SER A 133 -19.89 -4.42 6.53
CA SER A 133 -20.95 -5.15 7.23
C SER A 133 -22.01 -5.49 6.18
N SER A 134 -22.31 -6.78 5.99
CA SER A 134 -23.60 -7.18 5.44
C SER A 134 -24.64 -6.37 6.21
N ALA A 135 -25.34 -5.48 5.50
CA ALA A 135 -26.27 -4.54 6.10
C ALA A 135 -27.18 -5.26 7.11
N ASP A 136 -27.39 -4.63 8.27
CA ASP A 136 -28.58 -4.88 9.07
C ASP A 136 -29.84 -4.56 8.24
#